data_AF-A0A7Y4K3S4-F1
#
_entry.id   AF-A0A7Y4K3S4-F1
#
_cell.length_a   1.000
_cell.length_b   1.000
_cell.length_c   1.000
_cell.angle_alpha   90.00
_cell.angle_beta   90.00
_cell.angle_gamma   90.00
#
_symmetry.space_group_name_H-M   'P 1'
#
loop_
_entity.id
_entity.type
_entity.pdbx_description
1 polymer ?
#
loop_
_entity_poly.entity_id
_entity_poly.type
_entity_poly.pdbx_seq_one_letter_code
_entity_poly.pdbx_strand_id
1 'polypeptide(L)'
;AQRFYEVLLQDGRARRFLSHDQVKQRLQPAMQRWLVQLLTTNADGIAGAVASQRVIGDVHARVGIPVDLVTRGARVLKHELFVRLHDDAPDSATAFAAIDCLSAIMDIAMEGMTLAYTHARERSTRADAAYRLFSLVQN
;
A
#
# COMPACT_ATOMS: atom_id res chain seq x y z
N ALA A 1 -7.82 2.71 -9.57
CA ALA A 1 -6.47 2.18 -9.88
C ALA A 1 -5.75 3.01 -10.94
N GLN A 2 -6.33 3.27 -12.12
CA GLN A 2 -5.68 4.10 -13.16
C GLN A 2 -5.23 5.47 -12.62
N ARG A 3 -6.14 6.23 -12.02
CA ARG A 3 -5.87 7.56 -11.45
C ARG A 3 -4.74 7.57 -10.40
N PHE A 4 -4.60 6.50 -9.61
CA PHE A 4 -3.50 6.34 -8.67
C PHE A 4 -2.13 6.33 -9.38
N TYR A 5 -2.00 5.55 -10.45
CA TYR A 5 -0.73 5.48 -11.17
C TYR A 5 -0.47 6.73 -12.02
N GLU A 6 -1.49 7.38 -12.56
CA GLU A 6 -1.35 8.68 -13.23
C GLU A 6 -0.72 9.72 -12.29
N VAL A 7 -1.23 9.82 -11.06
CA VAL A 7 -0.70 10.76 -10.06
C VAL A 7 0.73 10.38 -9.64
N LEU A 8 1.01 9.10 -9.39
CA LEU A 8 2.36 8.67 -8.98
C LEU A 8 3.40 8.77 -10.11
N LEU A 9 3.01 8.61 -11.38
CA LEU A 9 3.92 8.80 -12.51
C LEU A 9 4.35 10.26 -12.70
N GLN A 10 3.59 11.22 -12.16
CA GLN A 10 3.95 12.63 -12.13
C GLN A 10 4.91 12.99 -10.98
N ASP A 11 5.04 12.13 -9.97
CA ASP A 11 5.99 12.32 -8.87
C ASP A 11 7.37 11.77 -9.25
N GLY A 12 8.38 12.65 -9.32
CA GLY A 12 9.74 12.28 -9.75
C GLY A 12 10.43 11.23 -8.86
N ARG A 13 10.03 11.08 -7.58
CA ARG A 13 10.56 10.03 -6.70
C ARG A 13 9.83 8.71 -6.95
N ALA A 14 8.50 8.74 -7.09
CA ALA A 14 7.71 7.54 -7.35
C ALA A 14 7.98 6.95 -8.75
N ARG A 15 8.20 7.79 -9.76
CA ARG A 15 8.53 7.37 -11.13
C ARG A 15 9.81 6.53 -11.23
N ARG A 16 10.72 6.61 -10.25
CA ARG A 16 11.92 5.73 -10.18
C ARG A 16 11.57 4.26 -9.97
N PHE A 17 10.38 3.98 -9.43
CA PHE A 17 9.91 2.64 -9.13
C PHE A 17 8.83 2.15 -10.11
N LEU A 18 8.47 2.96 -11.11
CA LEU A 18 7.31 2.73 -11.98
C LEU A 18 7.69 2.93 -13.45
N SER A 19 7.32 1.97 -14.30
CA SER A 19 7.28 2.16 -15.76
C SER A 19 5.85 2.02 -16.29
N HIS A 20 5.52 2.65 -17.41
CA HIS A 20 4.18 2.55 -18.01
C HIS A 20 3.79 1.10 -18.31
N ASP A 21 4.73 0.30 -18.80
CA ASP A 21 4.50 -1.11 -19.09
C ASP A 21 4.24 -1.93 -17.82
N GLN A 22 5.09 -1.76 -16.80
CA GLN A 22 4.93 -2.43 -15.51
C GLN A 22 3.59 -2.05 -14.84
N VAL A 23 3.21 -0.78 -14.93
CA VAL A 23 1.92 -0.29 -14.43
C VAL A 23 0.76 -1.00 -15.13
N LYS A 24 0.74 -0.97 -16.46
CA LYS A 24 -0.37 -1.52 -17.26
C LYS A 24 -0.49 -3.03 -17.10
N GLN A 25 0.62 -3.75 -17.19
CA GLN A 25 0.61 -5.21 -17.26
C GLN A 25 0.52 -5.88 -15.88
N ARG A 26 1.04 -5.24 -14.82
CA ARG A 26 1.22 -5.91 -13.52
C ARG A 26 0.60 -5.15 -12.35
N LEU A 27 0.99 -3.88 -12.17
CA LEU A 27 0.67 -3.16 -10.93
C LEU A 27 -0.80 -2.74 -10.87
N GLN A 28 -1.38 -2.26 -11.97
CA GLN A 28 -2.80 -1.87 -12.00
C GLN A 28 -3.75 -3.05 -11.74
N PRO A 29 -3.60 -4.22 -12.39
CA PRO A 29 -4.39 -5.40 -12.03
C PRO A 29 -4.19 -5.85 -10.58
N ALA A 30 -2.96 -5.80 -10.05
CA ALA A 30 -2.67 -6.15 -8.67
C ALA A 30 -3.38 -5.20 -7.68
N MET A 31 -3.34 -3.89 -7.95
CA MET A 31 -4.04 -2.88 -7.15
C MET A 31 -5.54 -3.09 -7.16
N GLN A 32 -6.14 -3.42 -8.31
CA GLN A 32 -7.56 -3.72 -8.39
C GLN A 32 -7.94 -4.94 -7.56
N ARG A 33 -7.16 -6.03 -7.64
CA ARG A 33 -7.38 -7.22 -6.80
C ARG A 33 -7.25 -6.91 -5.31
N TRP A 34 -6.25 -6.12 -4.92
CA TRP A 34 -6.06 -5.70 -3.54
C TRP A 34 -7.25 -4.86 -3.04
N LEU A 35 -7.75 -3.91 -3.83
CA LEU A 35 -8.92 -3.11 -3.47
C LEU A 35 -10.17 -3.97 -3.30
N VAL A 36 -10.44 -4.88 -4.23
CA VAL A 36 -11.59 -5.78 -4.12
C VAL A 36 -11.48 -6.63 -2.86
N GLN A 37 -10.34 -7.29 -2.65
CA GLN A 37 -10.11 -8.09 -1.45
C GLN A 37 -10.32 -7.27 -0.18
N LEU A 38 -9.72 -6.07 -0.09
CA LEU A 38 -9.79 -5.23 1.09
C LEU A 38 -11.23 -4.80 1.41
N LEU A 39 -12.01 -4.43 0.40
CA LEU A 39 -13.36 -3.89 0.57
C LEU A 39 -14.44 -4.96 0.70
N THR A 40 -14.16 -6.22 0.32
CA THR A 40 -15.12 -7.32 0.42
C THR A 40 -14.69 -8.38 1.45
N THR A 41 -13.69 -8.10 2.29
CA THR A 41 -13.25 -9.02 3.34
C THR A 41 -14.35 -9.16 4.40
N ASN A 42 -14.78 -10.40 4.67
CA ASN A 42 -15.65 -10.76 5.78
C ASN A 42 -14.84 -11.26 6.98
N ALA A 43 -15.51 -11.64 8.07
CA ALA A 43 -14.87 -12.09 9.31
C ALA A 43 -13.87 -13.25 9.09
N ASP A 44 -14.25 -14.25 8.29
CA ASP A 44 -13.40 -15.41 7.99
C ASP A 44 -12.17 -15.03 7.17
N GLY A 45 -12.28 -13.97 6.35
CA GLY A 45 -11.21 -13.46 5.50
C GLY A 45 -10.17 -12.57 6.21
N ILE A 46 -10.42 -12.15 7.46
CA ILE A 46 -9.58 -11.16 8.15
C ILE A 46 -8.13 -11.64 8.26
N ALA A 47 -7.90 -12.90 8.65
CA ALA A 47 -6.55 -13.44 8.77
C ALA A 47 -5.77 -13.39 7.44
N GLY A 48 -6.46 -13.69 6.33
CA GLY A 48 -5.88 -13.60 4.98
C GLY A 48 -5.61 -12.16 4.54
N ALA A 49 -6.50 -11.23 4.87
CA ALA A 49 -6.30 -9.80 4.59
C ALA A 49 -5.09 -9.24 5.34
N VAL A 50 -4.94 -9.58 6.64
CA VAL A 50 -3.78 -9.19 7.45
C VAL A 50 -2.48 -9.78 6.89
N ALA A 51 -2.48 -11.07 6.54
CA ALA A 51 -1.32 -11.70 5.90
C ALA A 51 -0.93 -11.01 4.59
N SER A 52 -1.93 -10.59 3.80
CA SER A 52 -1.71 -9.86 2.55
C SER A 52 -1.05 -8.49 2.81
N GLN A 53 -1.50 -7.72 3.82
CA GLN A 53 -0.85 -6.45 4.15
C GLN A 53 0.61 -6.63 4.59
N ARG A 54 0.93 -7.72 5.31
CA ARG A 54 2.31 -8.04 5.68
C ARG A 54 3.19 -8.28 4.45
N VAL A 55 2.73 -9.12 3.53
CA VAL A 55 3.44 -9.41 2.27
C VAL A 55 3.64 -8.13 1.47
N ILE A 56 2.62 -7.28 1.37
CA ILE A 56 2.72 -6.01 0.64
C ILE A 56 3.73 -5.07 1.31
N GLY A 57 3.71 -4.95 2.64
CA GLY A 57 4.69 -4.15 3.38
C GLY A 57 6.13 -4.63 3.17
N ASP A 58 6.35 -5.95 3.25
CA ASP A 58 7.64 -6.58 3.00
C ASP A 58 8.15 -6.31 1.56
N VAL A 59 7.25 -6.37 0.56
CA VAL A 59 7.59 -6.06 -0.84
C VAL A 59 8.00 -4.59 -0.99
N HIS A 60 7.24 -3.65 -0.44
CA HIS A 60 7.59 -2.22 -0.51
C HIS A 60 8.93 -1.93 0.18
N ALA A 61 9.20 -2.56 1.33
CA ALA A 61 10.47 -2.40 2.03
C ALA A 61 11.64 -2.96 1.24
N ARG A 62 11.48 -4.14 0.64
CA ARG A 62 12.50 -4.80 -0.19
C ARG A 62 12.83 -4.01 -1.44
N VAL A 63 11.82 -3.45 -2.10
CA VAL A 63 12.01 -2.56 -3.27
C VAL A 63 12.61 -1.21 -2.84
N GLY A 64 12.49 -0.85 -1.56
CA GLY A 64 13.01 0.40 -1.02
C GLY A 64 12.11 1.61 -1.31
N ILE A 65 10.81 1.39 -1.50
CA ILE A 65 9.84 2.46 -1.74
C ILE A 65 9.70 3.28 -0.45
N PRO A 66 9.96 4.60 -0.47
CA PRO A 66 9.77 5.45 0.70
C PRO A 66 8.35 5.38 1.26
N VAL A 67 8.21 5.24 2.58
CA VAL A 67 6.90 5.09 3.24
C VAL A 67 5.98 6.29 3.00
N ASP A 68 6.54 7.49 2.84
CA ASP A 68 5.75 8.69 2.51
C ASP A 68 5.13 8.63 1.10
N LEU A 69 5.73 7.88 0.16
CA LEU A 69 5.14 7.64 -1.16
C LEU A 69 4.02 6.59 -1.08
N VAL A 70 4.16 5.59 -0.20
CA VAL A 70 3.10 4.61 0.08
C VAL A 70 1.87 5.30 0.65
N THR A 71 2.04 6.15 1.67
CA THR A 71 0.94 6.89 2.29
C THR A 71 0.34 7.95 1.36
N ARG A 72 1.17 8.62 0.53
CA ARG A 72 0.67 9.47 -0.57
C ARG A 72 -0.23 8.68 -1.51
N GLY A 73 0.20 7.50 -1.93
CA GLY A 73 -0.58 6.63 -2.80
C GLY A 73 -1.93 6.25 -2.18
N ALA A 74 -1.94 5.84 -0.91
CA ALA A 74 -3.18 5.52 -0.21
C ALA A 74 -4.12 6.72 -0.09
N ARG A 75 -3.59 7.93 0.15
CA ARG A 75 -4.39 9.16 0.15
C ARG A 75 -5.06 9.42 -1.20
N VAL A 76 -4.36 9.18 -2.31
CA VAL A 76 -4.94 9.29 -3.66
C VAL A 76 -6.07 8.27 -3.85
N LEU A 77 -5.86 7.00 -3.46
CA LEU A 77 -6.90 5.98 -3.55
C LEU A 77 -8.12 6.31 -2.70
N LYS A 78 -7.93 6.69 -1.44
CA LYS A 78 -8.99 7.04 -0.49
C LYS A 78 -9.84 8.18 -1.04
N HIS A 79 -9.21 9.23 -1.57
CA HIS A 79 -9.91 10.36 -2.17
C HIS A 79 -10.77 9.96 -3.38
N GLU A 80 -10.21 9.19 -4.33
CA GLU A 80 -10.95 8.75 -5.51
C GLU A 80 -12.13 7.84 -5.16
N LEU A 81 -12.00 7.04 -4.11
CA LEU A 81 -13.10 6.21 -3.60
C LEU A 81 -14.16 7.07 -2.89
N PHE A 82 -13.77 8.12 -2.16
CA PHE A 82 -14.75 9.04 -1.54
C PHE A 82 -15.59 9.76 -2.58
N VAL A 83 -14.97 10.24 -3.66
CA VAL A 83 -15.69 10.88 -4.77
C VAL A 83 -16.75 9.92 -5.32
N ARG A 84 -16.36 8.66 -5.60
CA ARG A 84 -17.29 7.65 -6.10
C ARG A 84 -18.40 7.31 -5.11
N LEU A 85 -18.07 7.13 -3.82
CA LEU A 85 -19.07 6.84 -2.80
C LEU A 85 -20.06 7.99 -2.62
N HIS A 86 -19.62 9.24 -2.81
CA HIS A 86 -20.50 10.40 -2.80
C HIS A 86 -21.42 10.43 -4.02
N ASP A 87 -20.87 10.20 -5.21
CA ASP A 87 -21.60 10.30 -6.48
C ASP A 87 -22.55 9.12 -6.72
N ASP A 88 -22.18 7.91 -6.30
CA ASP A 88 -22.90 6.66 -6.59
C ASP A 88 -23.89 6.25 -5.49
N ALA A 89 -23.82 6.84 -4.29
CA ALA A 89 -24.70 6.48 -3.19
C ALA A 89 -26.15 6.97 -3.41
N PRO A 90 -27.16 6.21 -2.95
CA PRO A 90 -28.57 6.61 -3.09
C PRO A 90 -28.94 7.84 -2.27
N ASP A 91 -28.21 8.11 -1.19
CA ASP A 91 -28.44 9.24 -0.28
C ASP A 91 -27.17 9.56 0.52
N SER A 92 -27.15 10.74 1.16
CA SER A 92 -26.00 11.23 1.93
C SER A 92 -25.69 10.40 3.18
N ALA A 93 -26.67 9.75 3.81
CA ALA A 93 -26.44 8.92 4.98
C ALA A 93 -25.71 7.63 4.60
N THR A 94 -26.12 7.01 3.49
CA THR A 94 -25.44 5.84 2.90
C THR A 94 -24.01 6.21 2.46
N ALA A 95 -23.82 7.35 1.80
CA ALA A 95 -22.50 7.84 1.43
C ALA A 95 -21.59 8.03 2.66
N PHE A 96 -22.12 8.67 3.71
CA PHE A 96 -21.38 8.93 4.95
C PHE A 96 -20.95 7.62 5.63
N ALA A 97 -21.87 6.67 5.80
CA ALA A 97 -21.57 5.37 6.40
C ALA A 97 -20.52 4.59 5.59
N ALA A 98 -20.61 4.61 4.27
CA ALA A 98 -19.63 3.97 3.39
C ALA A 98 -18.24 4.62 3.49
N ILE A 99 -18.18 5.96 3.55
CA ILE A 99 -16.94 6.73 3.70
C ILE A 99 -16.28 6.45 5.06
N ASP A 100 -17.06 6.39 6.13
CA ASP A 100 -16.58 6.07 7.48
C ASP A 100 -15.98 4.66 7.52
N CYS A 101 -16.71 3.67 7.00
CA CYS A 101 -16.23 2.28 6.90
C CYS A 101 -14.96 2.17 6.05
N LEU A 102 -14.95 2.78 4.87
CA LEU A 102 -13.77 2.81 4.00
C LEU A 102 -12.57 3.45 4.69
N SER A 103 -12.79 4.52 5.46
CA SER A 103 -11.72 5.20 6.19
C SER A 103 -11.05 4.27 7.18
N ALA A 104 -11.85 3.62 8.04
CA ALA A 104 -11.34 2.67 9.02
C ALA A 104 -10.57 1.52 8.36
N ILE A 105 -11.12 0.94 7.29
CA ILE A 105 -10.50 -0.17 6.57
C ILE A 105 -9.15 0.24 5.94
N MET A 106 -9.10 1.40 5.28
CA MET A 106 -7.87 1.91 4.67
C MET A 106 -6.79 2.23 5.71
N ASP A 107 -7.20 2.77 6.85
CA ASP A 107 -6.28 3.15 7.93
C ASP A 107 -5.69 1.89 8.60
N ILE A 108 -6.51 0.87 8.87
CA ILE A 108 -6.05 -0.45 9.38
C ILE A 108 -5.11 -1.13 8.38
N ALA A 109 -5.43 -1.10 7.08
CA ALA A 109 -4.57 -1.68 6.06
C ALA A 109 -3.20 -0.97 6.00
N MET A 110 -3.20 0.36 6.12
CA MET A 110 -1.97 1.15 6.14
C MET A 110 -1.14 0.89 7.40
N GLU A 111 -1.78 0.75 8.55
CA GLU A 111 -1.11 0.39 9.81
C GLU A 111 -0.38 -0.96 9.67
N GLY A 112 -1.09 -1.99 9.23
CA GLY A 112 -0.51 -3.33 9.04
C GLY A 112 0.62 -3.36 8.02
N MET A 113 0.47 -2.64 6.91
CA MET A 113 1.51 -2.52 5.87
C MET A 113 2.75 -1.79 6.39
N THR A 114 2.56 -0.68 7.12
CA THR A 114 3.66 0.14 7.65
C THR A 114 4.42 -0.58 8.77
N LEU A 115 3.73 -1.36 9.60
CA LEU A 115 4.36 -2.21 10.60
C LEU A 115 5.27 -3.27 9.95
N ALA A 116 4.76 -3.98 8.95
CA ALA A 116 5.54 -4.97 8.21
C ALA A 116 6.74 -4.33 7.49
N TYR A 117 6.52 -3.18 6.84
CA TYR A 117 7.57 -2.41 6.19
C TYR A 117 8.71 -2.05 7.16
N THR A 118 8.36 -1.54 8.34
CA THR A 118 9.33 -1.13 9.37
C THR A 118 10.15 -2.32 9.84
N HIS A 119 9.50 -3.43 10.17
CA HIS A 119 10.19 -4.65 10.58
C HIS A 119 11.13 -5.20 9.50
N ALA A 120 10.71 -5.16 8.23
CA ALA A 120 11.56 -5.58 7.11
C ALA A 120 12.81 -4.70 6.98
N ARG A 121 12.67 -3.38 7.11
CA ARG A 121 13.79 -2.44 7.07
C ARG A 121 14.76 -2.62 8.24
N GLU A 122 14.24 -2.82 9.46
CA GLU A 122 15.08 -3.09 10.61
C GLU A 122 15.91 -4.36 10.45
N ARG A 123 15.30 -5.45 9.97
CA ARG A 123 16.00 -6.71 9.68
C ARG A 123 17.12 -6.50 8.66
N SER A 124 16.83 -5.79 7.57
CA SER A 124 17.85 -5.46 6.55
C SER A 124 18.99 -4.64 7.12
N THR A 125 18.68 -3.63 7.93
CA THR A 125 19.68 -2.74 8.53
C THR A 125 20.59 -3.49 9.51
N ARG A 126 20.01 -4.38 10.33
CA ARG A 126 20.78 -5.24 11.25
C ARG A 126 21.70 -6.20 10.49
N ALA A 127 21.21 -6.79 9.39
CA ALA A 127 22.02 -7.66 8.55
C ALA A 127 23.21 -6.92 7.89
N ASP A 128 22.97 -5.72 7.35
CA ASP A 128 24.02 -4.89 6.77
C ASP A 128 25.08 -4.49 7.81
N ALA A 129 24.65 -4.14 9.03
CA ALA A 129 25.56 -3.79 10.12
C ALA A 129 26.44 -4.99 10.53
N ALA A 130 25.84 -6.18 10.65
CA ALA A 130 26.55 -7.42 10.96
C ALA A 130 27.58 -7.76 9.87
N TYR A 131 27.20 -7.62 8.59
CA TYR A 131 28.10 -7.86 7.46
C TYR A 131 29.30 -6.89 7.48
N ARG A 132 29.06 -5.60 7.72
CA ARG A 132 30.14 -4.61 7.84
C ARG A 132 31.10 -4.95 8.97
N LEU A 133 30.58 -5.29 10.16
CA LEU A 133 31.41 -5.67 11.30
C LEU A 133 32.28 -6.91 10.98
N PHE A 134 31.69 -7.92 10.36
CA PHE A 134 32.42 -9.13 9.95
C PHE A 134 33.54 -8.80 8.94
N SER A 135 33.25 -7.97 7.93
CA SER A 135 34.25 -7.55 6.94
C SER A 135 35.42 -6.73 7.52
N LEU A 136 35.20 -6.04 8.63
CA LEU A 136 36.24 -5.29 9.34
C LEU A 136 37.13 -6.18 10.21
N VAL A 137 36.63 -7.33 10.66
CA VAL A 137 37.40 -8.30 11.48
C VAL A 137 38.25 -9.23 10.60
N GLN A 138 37.88 -9.41 9.34
CA GLN A 138 38.58 -10.30 8.39
C GLN A 138 39.63 -9.60 7.50
N ASN A 139 39.75 -8.27 7.58
CA ASN A 139 40.74 -7.48 6.86
C ASN A 139 41.76 -6.87 7.84
#